data_AF-A0AAU2Y2N4-F1
#
_entry.id   AF-A0AAU2Y2N4-F1
#
_cell.length_a   1.000
_cell.length_b   1.000
_cell.length_c   1.000
_cell.angle_alpha   90.00
_cell.angle_beta   90.00
_cell.angle_gamma   90.00
#
_symmetry.space_group_name_H-M   'P 1'
#
loop_
_entity.id
_entity.type
_entity.pdbx_description
1 polymer ?
#
loop_
_entity_poly.entity_id
_entity_poly.type
_entity_poly.pdbx_seq_one_letter_code
_entity_poly.pdbx_strand_id
1 'polypeptide(L)'
;MTGTMHSGPVRDEHRSVGLLVGQATERLSRLVRPEVALTKEELAAKGRRAGRGGGLLGAAGAFAGLLALSGTAVAALSPTLSVWASALIATAVLLVIAGRLAATGYAQLCRAAPPTPEEALRSVRADVEEIRERVHR
;
A
#
# COMPACT_ATOMS: atom_id res chain seq x y z
N MET A 1 70.78 -25.69 29.12
CA MET A 1 70.54 -24.93 27.87
C MET A 1 69.08 -25.13 27.52
N THR A 2 68.21 -24.18 27.87
CA THR A 2 67.55 -23.23 26.91
C THR A 2 66.85 -23.98 25.77
N GLY A 3 65.55 -23.85 25.51
CA GLY A 3 64.47 -23.06 26.09
C GLY A 3 63.24 -23.32 25.21
N THR A 4 62.08 -23.62 25.80
CA THR A 4 60.84 -23.80 25.05
C THR A 4 60.16 -22.43 24.88
N MET A 5 60.32 -21.81 23.71
CA MET A 5 59.53 -20.64 23.34
C MET A 5 58.07 -21.05 23.16
N HIS A 6 57.22 -20.68 24.12
CA HIS A 6 55.77 -20.82 24.01
C HIS A 6 55.22 -19.63 23.24
N SER A 7 55.13 -19.76 21.92
CA SER A 7 54.58 -18.72 21.04
C SER A 7 53.04 -18.70 21.08
N GLY A 8 52.49 -17.92 22.02
CA GLY A 8 51.39 -16.96 21.80
C GLY A 8 49.92 -17.47 21.76
N PRO A 9 49.09 -17.21 22.79
CA PRO A 9 47.64 -17.45 22.78
C PRO A 9 46.79 -16.38 22.05
N VAL A 10 47.42 -15.42 21.34
CA VAL A 10 46.74 -14.22 20.79
C VAL A 10 45.75 -14.55 19.66
N ARG A 11 45.83 -15.74 19.04
CA ARG A 11 44.97 -16.11 17.89
C ARG A 11 43.62 -16.72 18.29
N ASP A 12 43.50 -17.30 19.49
CA ASP A 12 42.25 -17.91 19.97
C ASP A 12 41.32 -16.90 20.66
N GLU A 13 41.87 -15.88 21.32
CA GLU A 13 41.08 -14.77 21.86
C GLU A 13 40.34 -14.01 20.76
N HIS A 14 41.02 -13.60 19.69
CA HIS A 14 40.41 -12.90 18.55
C HIS A 14 39.30 -13.72 17.88
N ARG A 15 39.43 -15.06 17.85
CA ARG A 15 38.40 -15.97 17.33
C ARG A 15 37.19 -16.05 18.28
N SER A 16 37.41 -16.02 19.59
CA SER A 16 36.36 -15.99 20.62
C SER A 16 35.53 -14.68 20.61
N VAL A 17 36.18 -13.51 20.56
CA VAL A 17 35.45 -12.22 20.49
C VAL A 17 34.64 -12.12 19.19
N GLY A 18 35.19 -12.61 18.07
CA GLY A 18 34.46 -12.70 16.81
C GLY A 18 33.22 -13.58 16.87
N LEU A 19 33.27 -14.70 17.59
CA LEU A 19 32.12 -15.58 17.81
C LEU A 19 31.05 -14.93 18.71
N LEU A 20 31.45 -14.22 19.76
CA LEU A 20 30.52 -13.51 20.65
C LEU A 20 29.81 -12.36 19.95
N VAL A 21 30.54 -11.58 19.14
CA VAL A 21 29.97 -10.51 18.31
C VAL A 21 29.02 -11.09 17.27
N GLY A 22 29.37 -12.21 16.64
CA GLY A 22 28.49 -12.93 15.73
C GLY A 22 27.19 -13.39 16.39
N GLN A 23 27.27 -13.99 17.59
CA GLN A 23 26.08 -14.44 18.34
C GLN A 23 25.21 -13.28 18.84
N ALA A 24 25.81 -12.18 19.29
CA ALA A 24 25.07 -10.99 19.69
C ALA A 24 24.34 -10.35 18.49
N THR A 25 24.99 -10.30 17.32
CA THR A 25 24.41 -9.77 16.07
C THR A 25 23.28 -10.66 15.56
N GLU A 26 23.43 -11.99 15.65
CA GLU A 26 22.39 -12.97 15.31
C GLU A 26 21.16 -12.82 16.20
N ARG A 27 21.35 -12.66 17.52
CA ARG A 27 20.25 -12.43 18.49
C ARG A 27 19.54 -11.09 18.24
N LEU A 28 20.30 -10.03 18.00
CA LEU A 28 19.74 -8.72 17.67
C LEU A 28 18.96 -8.78 16.34
N SER A 29 19.49 -9.47 15.32
CA SER A 29 18.81 -9.66 14.04
C SER A 29 17.49 -10.41 14.16
N ARG A 30 17.40 -11.38 15.09
CA ARG A 30 16.17 -12.11 15.40
C ARG A 30 15.15 -11.27 16.15
N LEU A 31 15.57 -10.28 16.92
CA LEU A 31 14.67 -9.40 17.68
C LEU A 31 14.14 -8.24 16.82
N VAL A 32 15.00 -7.65 15.99
CA VAL A 32 14.65 -6.48 15.16
C VAL A 32 13.75 -6.85 13.98
N ARG A 33 13.93 -8.03 13.37
CA ARG A 33 13.11 -8.45 12.21
C ARG A 33 11.60 -8.47 12.49
N PRO A 34 11.12 -9.06 13.60
CA PRO A 34 9.72 -9.01 14.00
C PRO A 34 9.20 -7.59 14.28
N GLU A 35 9.98 -6.76 14.98
CA GLU A 35 9.58 -5.37 15.27
C GLU A 35 9.42 -4.54 13.99
N VAL A 36 10.33 -4.73 13.04
CA VAL A 36 10.22 -4.11 11.71
C VAL A 36 9.00 -4.64 10.95
N ALA A 37 8.70 -5.94 11.04
CA ALA A 37 7.51 -6.51 10.41
C ALA A 37 6.21 -5.93 11.00
N LEU A 38 6.11 -5.86 12.32
CA LEU A 38 4.96 -5.27 13.02
C LEU A 38 4.78 -3.78 12.67
N THR A 39 5.88 -3.02 12.66
CA THR A 39 5.86 -1.60 12.29
C THR A 39 5.40 -1.41 10.85
N LYS A 40 5.83 -2.28 9.93
CA LYS A 40 5.36 -2.24 8.54
C LYS A 40 3.86 -2.47 8.44
N GLU A 41 3.31 -3.41 9.21
CA GLU A 41 1.87 -3.65 9.25
C GLU A 41 1.10 -2.46 9.82
N GLU A 42 1.57 -1.87 10.92
CA GLU A 42 0.93 -0.70 11.51
C GLU A 42 0.97 0.51 10.58
N LEU A 43 2.12 0.74 9.91
CA LEU A 43 2.27 1.78 8.89
C LEU A 43 1.34 1.52 7.71
N ALA A 44 1.19 0.27 7.25
CA ALA A 44 0.25 -0.08 6.20
C ALA A 44 -1.21 0.17 6.66
N ALA A 45 -1.57 -0.19 7.89
CA ALA A 45 -2.91 0.03 8.44
C ALA A 45 -3.23 1.52 8.65
N LYS A 46 -2.26 2.32 9.12
CA LYS A 46 -2.37 3.79 9.20
C LYS A 46 -2.47 4.41 7.82
N GLY A 47 -1.63 3.96 6.87
CA GLY A 47 -1.65 4.39 5.48
C GLY A 47 -2.99 4.11 4.80
N ARG A 48 -3.59 2.94 5.01
CA ARG A 48 -4.94 2.60 4.49
C ARG A 48 -6.03 3.48 5.11
N ARG A 49 -5.97 3.78 6.41
CA ARG A 49 -6.93 4.68 7.09
C ARG A 49 -6.79 6.12 6.59
N ALA A 50 -5.57 6.63 6.52
CA ALA A 50 -5.27 7.95 5.96
C ALA A 50 -5.67 8.04 4.49
N GLY A 51 -5.38 7.01 3.69
CA GLY A 51 -5.76 6.93 2.28
C GLY A 51 -7.28 6.94 2.07
N ARG A 52 -8.04 6.21 2.90
CA ARG A 52 -9.52 6.28 2.88
C ARG A 52 -10.03 7.66 3.26
N GLY A 53 -9.52 8.25 4.35
CA GLY A 53 -9.93 9.58 4.79
C GLY A 53 -9.62 10.66 3.75
N GLY A 54 -8.40 10.66 3.22
CA GLY A 54 -7.97 11.57 2.15
C GLY A 54 -8.76 11.36 0.85
N GLY A 55 -9.05 10.11 0.49
CA GLY A 55 -9.89 9.79 -0.65
C GLY A 55 -11.33 10.31 -0.50
N LEU A 56 -11.93 10.15 0.67
CA LEU A 56 -13.29 10.66 0.95
C LEU A 56 -13.35 12.19 0.93
N LEU A 57 -12.38 12.88 1.55
CA LEU A 57 -12.31 14.33 1.53
C LEU A 57 -12.07 14.87 0.11
N GLY A 58 -11.17 14.22 -0.64
CA GLY A 58 -10.93 14.54 -2.04
C GLY A 58 -12.18 14.36 -2.90
N ALA A 59 -12.91 13.26 -2.72
CA ALA A 59 -14.17 13.00 -3.42
C ALA A 59 -15.25 14.02 -3.06
N ALA A 60 -15.40 14.37 -1.78
CA ALA A 60 -16.37 15.36 -1.32
C ALA A 60 -16.07 16.76 -1.89
N GLY A 61 -14.81 17.18 -1.87
CA GLY A 61 -14.38 18.46 -2.45
C GLY A 61 -14.59 18.52 -3.96
N ALA A 62 -14.24 17.45 -4.67
CA ALA A 62 -14.48 17.35 -6.11
C ALA A 62 -15.98 17.39 -6.44
N PHE A 63 -16.82 16.69 -5.68
CA PHE A 63 -18.27 16.70 -5.87
C PHE A 63 -18.87 18.09 -5.66
N ALA A 64 -18.54 18.75 -4.55
CA ALA A 64 -19.00 20.11 -4.26
C ALA A 64 -18.52 21.11 -5.34
N GLY A 65 -17.26 21.01 -5.75
CA GLY A 65 -16.69 21.82 -6.82
C GLY A 65 -17.38 21.60 -8.17
N LEU A 66 -17.72 20.36 -8.51
CA LEU A 66 -18.41 20.02 -9.76
C LEU A 66 -19.82 20.62 -9.80
N LEU A 67 -20.55 20.57 -8.68
CA LEU A 67 -21.87 21.21 -8.55
C LEU A 67 -21.76 22.72 -8.74
N ALA A 68 -20.84 23.38 -8.02
CA ALA A 68 -20.63 24.81 -8.16
C ALA A 68 -20.24 25.20 -9.60
N LEU A 69 -19.28 24.47 -10.19
CA LEU A 69 -18.82 24.70 -11.56
C LEU A 69 -19.93 24.51 -12.59
N SER A 70 -20.80 23.51 -12.41
CA SER A 70 -21.94 23.30 -13.30
C SER A 70 -22.90 24.49 -13.30
N GLY A 71 -23.23 25.03 -12.12
CA GLY A 71 -24.07 26.22 -11.99
C GLY A 71 -23.42 27.46 -12.61
N THR A 72 -22.12 27.66 -12.36
CA THR A 72 -21.35 28.76 -12.95
C THR A 72 -21.31 28.66 -14.47
N ALA A 73 -21.07 27.47 -15.03
CA ALA A 73 -21.04 27.26 -16.47
C ALA A 73 -22.40 27.56 -17.11
N VAL A 74 -23.50 27.06 -16.53
CA VAL A 74 -24.84 27.34 -17.06
C VAL A 74 -25.16 28.83 -16.98
N ALA A 75 -24.84 29.50 -15.88
CA ALA A 75 -25.05 30.94 -15.73
C ALA A 75 -24.21 31.77 -16.71
N ALA A 76 -22.99 31.33 -17.03
CA ALA A 76 -22.11 32.01 -17.98
C ALA A 76 -22.56 31.82 -19.44
N LEU A 77 -23.12 30.66 -19.80
CA LEU A 77 -23.54 30.35 -21.17
C LEU A 77 -24.98 30.82 -21.48
N SER A 78 -25.85 30.90 -20.46
CA SER A 78 -27.27 31.22 -20.65
C SER A 78 -27.61 32.58 -21.29
N PRO A 79 -26.76 33.63 -21.25
CA PRO A 79 -27.04 34.86 -21.99
C PRO A 79 -26.88 34.70 -23.51
N THR A 80 -26.10 33.71 -23.96
CA THR A 80 -25.81 33.46 -25.38
C THR A 80 -26.62 32.33 -25.98
N LEU A 81 -27.03 31.36 -25.16
CA LEU A 81 -27.76 30.15 -25.56
C LEU A 81 -28.97 29.94 -24.65
N SER A 82 -29.95 29.14 -25.09
CA SER A 82 -31.02 28.74 -24.19
C SER A 82 -30.49 28.02 -22.95
N VAL A 83 -31.21 28.11 -21.83
CA VAL A 83 -30.81 27.48 -20.55
C VAL A 83 -30.61 25.96 -20.73
N TRP A 84 -31.46 25.31 -21.53
CA TRP A 84 -31.35 23.89 -21.85
C TRP A 84 -30.08 23.55 -22.63
N ALA A 85 -29.73 24.34 -23.65
CA ALA A 85 -28.51 24.13 -24.43
C ALA A 85 -27.25 24.35 -23.56
N SER A 86 -27.27 25.39 -22.73
CA SER A 86 -26.18 25.70 -21.79
C SER A 86 -25.95 24.57 -20.79
N ALA A 87 -27.04 24.02 -20.22
CA ALA A 87 -26.98 22.88 -19.32
C ALA A 87 -26.40 21.64 -20.01
N LEU A 88 -26.87 21.30 -21.22
CA LEU A 88 -26.36 20.14 -21.96
C LEU A 88 -24.86 20.26 -22.27
N ILE A 89 -24.39 21.43 -22.70
CA ILE A 89 -22.97 21.67 -23.00
C ILE A 89 -22.12 21.54 -21.73
N ALA A 90 -22.54 22.17 -20.62
CA ALA A 90 -21.84 22.08 -19.35
C ALA A 90 -21.76 20.62 -18.87
N THR A 91 -22.87 19.88 -18.90
CA THR A 91 -22.91 18.46 -18.53
C THR A 91 -22.00 17.62 -19.42
N ALA A 92 -22.01 17.83 -20.74
CA ALA A 92 -21.16 17.08 -21.67
C ALA A 92 -19.66 17.29 -21.37
N VAL A 93 -19.22 18.54 -21.15
CA VAL A 93 -17.83 18.85 -20.81
C VAL A 93 -17.42 18.20 -19.48
N LEU A 94 -18.26 18.30 -18.46
CA LEU A 94 -17.99 17.71 -17.15
C LEU A 94 -17.91 16.18 -17.23
N LEU A 95 -18.77 15.53 -18.03
CA LEU A 95 -18.72 14.07 -18.25
C LEU A 95 -17.45 13.63 -18.97
N VAL A 96 -16.96 14.40 -19.95
CA VAL A 96 -15.69 14.08 -20.63
C VAL A 96 -14.52 14.15 -19.64
N ILE A 97 -14.47 15.18 -18.80
CA ILE A 97 -13.43 15.33 -17.77
C ILE A 97 -13.53 14.21 -16.74
N ALA A 98 -14.72 13.97 -16.19
CA ALA A 98 -14.97 12.91 -15.22
C ALA A 98 -14.62 11.52 -15.79
N GLY A 99 -14.99 11.25 -17.04
CA GLY A 99 -14.68 10.01 -17.74
C GLY A 99 -13.17 9.80 -17.93
N ARG A 100 -12.42 10.85 -18.31
CA ARG A 100 -10.95 10.81 -18.38
C ARG A 100 -10.34 10.50 -17.01
N LEU A 101 -10.76 11.20 -15.96
CA LEU A 101 -10.27 10.98 -14.59
C LEU A 101 -10.59 9.56 -14.11
N ALA A 102 -11.83 9.09 -14.29
CA ALA A 102 -12.24 7.74 -13.93
C ALA A 102 -11.44 6.67 -14.67
N ALA A 103 -11.21 6.84 -15.98
CA ALA A 103 -10.40 5.91 -16.76
C ALA A 103 -8.94 5.86 -16.26
N THR A 104 -8.33 7.00 -15.95
CA THR A 104 -6.96 7.03 -15.40
C THR A 104 -6.88 6.43 -14.00
N GLY A 105 -7.87 6.68 -13.15
CA GLY A 105 -7.96 6.08 -11.82
C GLY A 105 -8.14 4.57 -11.89
N TYR A 106 -9.05 4.10 -12.76
CA TYR A 106 -9.26 2.68 -13.01
C TYR A 106 -7.98 2.00 -13.54
N ALA A 107 -7.30 2.61 -14.52
CA ALA A 107 -6.04 2.09 -15.03
C ALA A 107 -4.94 2.00 -13.96
N GLN A 108 -4.88 2.97 -13.03
CA GLN A 108 -3.95 2.92 -11.91
C GLN A 108 -4.31 1.82 -10.91
N LEU A 109 -5.60 1.64 -10.59
CA LEU A 109 -6.06 0.55 -9.72
C LEU A 109 -5.73 -0.82 -10.31
N CYS A 110 -5.96 -1.01 -11.61
CA CYS A 110 -5.60 -2.25 -12.30
C CYS A 110 -4.09 -2.52 -12.32
N ARG A 111 -3.24 -1.48 -12.28
CA ARG A 111 -1.77 -1.63 -12.21
C ARG A 111 -1.27 -1.85 -10.78
N ALA A 112 -1.95 -1.29 -9.78
CA ALA A 112 -1.52 -1.32 -8.38
C ALA A 112 -2.08 -2.51 -7.59
N ALA A 113 -3.18 -3.11 -8.04
CA ALA A 113 -3.72 -4.32 -7.44
C ALA A 113 -3.19 -5.56 -8.17
N PRO A 114 -2.65 -6.58 -7.47
CA PRO A 114 -2.53 -7.91 -8.05
C PRO A 114 -3.95 -8.38 -8.43
N PRO A 115 -4.20 -8.70 -9.70
CA PRO A 115 -5.53 -9.07 -10.17
C PRO A 115 -5.78 -10.56 -9.90
N THR A 116 -6.66 -10.88 -8.95
CA THR A 116 -7.99 -11.45 -9.24
C THR A 116 -8.59 -12.06 -7.96
N PRO A 117 -9.91 -11.89 -7.74
CA PRO A 117 -10.65 -12.62 -6.70
C PRO A 117 -10.41 -14.14 -6.73
N GLU A 118 -10.04 -14.68 -7.89
CA GLU A 118 -9.72 -16.10 -8.06
C GLU A 118 -8.55 -16.56 -7.20
N GLU A 119 -7.49 -15.76 -7.02
CA GLU A 119 -6.37 -16.15 -6.14
C GLU A 119 -6.74 -16.11 -4.66
N ALA A 120 -7.50 -15.11 -4.24
CA ALA A 120 -8.04 -15.02 -2.88
C ALA A 120 -9.07 -16.12 -2.59
N LEU A 121 -9.90 -16.47 -3.57
CA LEU A 121 -10.84 -17.61 -3.49
C LEU A 121 -10.11 -18.95 -3.50
N ARG A 122 -8.98 -19.06 -4.21
CA ARG A 122 -8.14 -20.28 -4.24
C ARG A 122 -7.43 -20.50 -2.91
N SER A 123 -6.94 -19.44 -2.25
CA SER A 123 -6.33 -19.57 -0.92
C SER A 123 -7.37 -20.00 0.12
N VAL A 124 -8.57 -19.41 0.10
CA VAL A 124 -9.66 -19.82 1.01
C VAL A 124 -10.09 -21.27 0.76
N ARG A 125 -10.15 -21.72 -0.50
CA ARG A 125 -10.42 -23.15 -0.80
C ARG A 125 -9.31 -24.07 -0.31
N ALA A 126 -8.04 -23.68 -0.48
CA ALA A 126 -6.91 -24.46 0.01
C ALA A 126 -6.92 -24.56 1.55
N ASP A 127 -7.23 -23.46 2.25
CA ASP A 127 -7.35 -23.44 3.71
C ASP A 127 -8.49 -24.35 4.21
N VAL A 128 -9.62 -24.38 3.48
CA VAL A 128 -10.75 -25.28 3.79
C VAL A 128 -10.39 -26.75 3.56
N GLU A 129 -9.64 -27.06 2.50
CA GLU A 129 -9.20 -28.43 2.21
C GLU A 129 -8.21 -28.92 3.28
N GLU A 130 -7.28 -28.07 3.72
CA GLU A 130 -6.32 -28.41 4.78
C GLU A 130 -7.02 -28.66 6.13
N ILE A 131 -8.01 -27.84 6.49
CA ILE A 131 -8.82 -28.06 7.70
C ILE A 131 -9.58 -29.39 7.61
N ARG A 132 -10.14 -29.70 6.43
CA ARG A 132 -10.89 -30.94 6.20
C ARG A 132 -9.99 -32.18 6.31
N GLU A 133 -8.77 -32.10 5.81
CA GLU A 133 -7.76 -33.18 5.88
C GLU A 133 -7.29 -33.43 7.32
N ARG A 134 -7.13 -32.37 8.13
CA ARG A 134 -6.79 -32.49 9.56
C ARG A 134 -7.89 -33.09 10.44
N VAL A 135 -9.16 -32.99 10.01
CA VAL A 135 -10.32 -33.53 10.75
C VAL A 135 -10.61 -34.99 10.39
N HIS A 136 -10.16 -35.45 9.23
CA HIS A 136 -10.32 -36.84 8.78
C HIS A 136 -9.19 -37.79 9.21
N ARG A 137 -8.22 -37.32 10.00
CA ARG A 137 -7.10 -38.10 10.53
C ARG A 137 -7.24 -38.28 12.04
#